data_AF-A0A1Q8T8M2-F1
#
_entry.id   AF-A0A1Q8T8M2-F1
#
_cell.length_a   1.000
_cell.length_b   1.000
_cell.length_c   1.000
_cell.angle_alpha   90.00
_cell.angle_beta   90.00
_cell.angle_gamma   90.00
#
_symmetry.space_group_name_H-M   'P 1'
#
loop_
_entity.id
_entity.type
_entity.pdbx_description
1 polymer ?
#
loop_
_entity_poly.entity_id
_entity_poly.type
_entity_poly.pdbx_seq_one_letter_code
_entity_poly.pdbx_strand_id
1 'polypeptide(L)'
;MNTSHQEVIGMQASPPIDKETLRAELKRELHSDFLQDIRIESGIDSSGEEAVWVWLVVDEGAMGSQKNKSKVKDIRESIYRTFSERAPGVFPYIRLENPKAQA
;
A
#
# COMPACT_ATOMS: atom_id res chain seq x y z
N MET A 1 -23.95 43.25 -6.61
CA MET A 1 -22.56 43.73 -6.70
C MET A 1 -21.77 43.13 -5.55
N ASN A 2 -20.55 42.69 -5.86
CA ASN A 2 -19.46 42.28 -4.97
C ASN A 2 -19.43 40.83 -4.46
N THR A 3 -19.06 39.97 -5.40
CA THR A 3 -18.02 38.95 -5.31
C THR A 3 -17.02 39.13 -4.15
N SER A 4 -16.88 38.10 -3.32
CA SER A 4 -15.65 37.83 -2.56
C SER A 4 -15.39 36.34 -2.66
N HIS A 5 -14.32 36.01 -3.37
CA HIS A 5 -13.85 34.67 -3.68
C HIS A 5 -13.52 33.93 -2.39
N GLN A 6 -14.33 32.92 -2.06
CA GLN A 6 -13.97 31.91 -1.08
C GLN A 6 -13.49 30.65 -1.80
N GLU A 7 -12.31 30.23 -1.34
CA GLU A 7 -11.85 28.85 -1.28
C GLU A 7 -11.34 28.24 -2.59
N VAL A 8 -10.01 28.26 -2.67
CA VAL A 8 -9.13 27.21 -3.16
C VAL A 8 -9.83 26.16 -4.03
N ILE A 9 -9.48 26.18 -5.32
CA ILE A 9 -9.68 25.05 -6.21
C ILE A 9 -8.75 23.94 -5.69
N GLY A 10 -9.17 23.26 -4.62
CA GLY A 10 -8.59 22.01 -4.19
C GLY A 10 -8.82 21.06 -5.35
N MET A 11 -7.75 20.73 -6.08
CA MET A 11 -7.67 19.56 -6.93
C MET A 11 -8.54 18.47 -6.30
N GLN A 12 -9.52 17.98 -7.05
CA GLN A 12 -10.42 16.91 -6.60
C GLN A 12 -9.54 15.76 -6.12
N ALA A 13 -9.24 15.76 -4.82
CA ALA A 13 -8.61 14.65 -4.16
C ALA A 13 -9.64 13.55 -4.27
N SER A 14 -9.31 12.50 -5.02
CA SER A 14 -9.97 11.21 -4.89
C SER A 14 -10.23 10.98 -3.40
N PRO A 15 -11.42 10.47 -3.02
CA PRO A 15 -11.76 10.30 -1.61
C PRO A 15 -10.57 9.66 -0.89
N PRO A 16 -10.11 10.24 0.23
CA PRO A 16 -8.88 9.82 0.87
C PRO A 16 -8.96 8.32 1.08
N ILE A 17 -8.03 7.59 0.46
CA ILE A 17 -7.99 6.14 0.53
C ILE A 17 -7.99 5.76 2.01
N ASP A 18 -8.96 4.97 2.44
CA ASP A 18 -9.06 4.54 3.83
C ASP A 18 -7.98 3.49 4.13
N LYS A 19 -6.76 3.99 4.36
CA LYS A 19 -5.55 3.20 4.56
C LYS A 19 -5.69 2.25 5.75
N GLU A 20 -6.42 2.66 6.77
CA GLU A 20 -6.62 1.84 7.97
C GLU A 20 -7.50 0.62 7.67
N THR A 21 -8.62 0.81 6.97
CA THR A 21 -9.49 -0.28 6.52
C THR A 21 -8.75 -1.20 5.55
N LEU A 22 -8.05 -0.66 4.55
CA LEU A 22 -7.24 -1.47 3.62
C LEU A 22 -6.17 -2.28 4.36
N ARG A 23 -5.47 -1.66 5.31
CA ARG A 23 -4.46 -2.36 6.12
C ARG A 23 -5.09 -3.48 6.93
N ALA A 24 -6.23 -3.24 7.57
CA ALA A 24 -6.92 -4.25 8.38
C ALA A 24 -7.38 -5.44 7.54
N GLU A 25 -7.95 -5.18 6.35
CA GLU A 25 -8.40 -6.22 5.43
C GLU A 25 -7.22 -7.02 4.88
N LEU A 26 -6.16 -6.34 4.42
CA LEU A 26 -4.94 -7.01 3.97
C LEU A 26 -4.32 -7.84 5.08
N LYS A 27 -4.30 -7.35 6.33
CA LYS A 27 -3.76 -8.10 7.47
C LYS A 27 -4.62 -9.33 7.80
N ARG A 28 -5.93 -9.27 7.56
CA ARG A 28 -6.85 -10.39 7.75
C ARG A 28 -6.72 -11.43 6.63
N GLU A 29 -6.62 -10.99 5.39
CA GLU A 29 -6.54 -11.85 4.21
C GLU A 29 -5.15 -12.50 4.07
N LEU A 30 -4.10 -11.73 4.32
CA LEU A 30 -2.71 -12.13 4.13
C LEU A 30 -2.14 -12.71 5.42
N HIS A 31 -2.58 -13.91 5.78
CA HIS A 31 -1.97 -14.66 6.86
C HIS A 31 -0.79 -15.49 6.33
N SER A 32 0.44 -15.14 6.71
CA SER A 32 1.64 -15.92 6.38
C SER A 32 2.64 -15.95 7.52
N ASP A 33 3.27 -17.10 7.74
CA ASP A 33 4.22 -17.33 8.84
C ASP A 33 5.43 -16.38 8.82
N PHE A 34 5.79 -15.87 7.64
CA PHE A 34 6.95 -15.00 7.45
C PHE A 34 6.56 -13.52 7.34
N LEU A 35 5.27 -13.17 7.29
CA LEU A 35 4.80 -11.80 7.18
C LEU A 35 4.48 -11.31 8.60
N GLN A 36 5.29 -10.38 9.11
CA GLN A 36 5.17 -9.86 10.46
C GLN A 36 4.17 -8.70 10.55
N ASP A 37 4.22 -7.77 9.59
CA ASP A 37 3.29 -6.64 9.55
C ASP A 37 3.10 -6.09 8.12
N ILE A 38 2.04 -5.31 7.94
CA ILE A 38 1.73 -4.60 6.71
C ILE A 38 1.55 -3.13 7.04
N ARG A 39 2.30 -2.27 6.35
CA ARG A 39 2.15 -0.81 6.43
C ARG A 39 1.70 -0.27 5.08
N ILE A 40 0.77 0.66 5.12
CA ILE A 40 0.29 1.35 3.93
C ILE A 40 0.61 2.83 4.11
N GLU A 41 1.38 3.36 3.18
CA GLU A 41 1.74 4.77 3.11
C GLU A 41 1.18 5.35 1.82
N SER A 42 0.73 6.59 1.86
CA SER A 42 0.31 7.32 0.67
C SER A 42 1.03 8.65 0.63
N GLY A 43 1.35 9.11 -0.57
CA GLY A 43 2.06 10.36 -0.78
C GLY A 43 2.16 10.67 -2.26
N ILE A 44 2.90 11.72 -2.58
CA ILE A 44 3.08 12.17 -3.95
C ILE A 44 4.35 11.53 -4.50
N ASP A 45 4.23 10.79 -5.61
CA ASP A 45 5.38 10.25 -6.33
C ASP A 45 6.23 11.39 -6.94
N SER A 46 7.45 11.07 -7.38
CA SER A 46 8.31 11.99 -8.13
C SER A 46 7.62 12.62 -9.35
N SER A 47 6.57 11.98 -9.90
CA SER A 47 5.76 12.47 -11.02
C SER A 47 4.70 13.51 -10.62
N GLY A 48 4.51 13.79 -9.32
CA GLY A 48 3.45 14.68 -8.84
C GLY A 48 2.09 14.01 -8.68
N GLU A 49 2.00 12.70 -8.90
CA GLU A 49 0.77 11.91 -8.80
C GLU A 49 0.65 11.24 -7.43
N GLU A 50 -0.58 11.03 -6.96
CA GLU A 50 -0.83 10.30 -5.72
C GLU A 50 -0.47 8.82 -5.90
N ALA A 51 0.44 8.33 -5.05
CA ALA A 51 0.91 6.96 -5.03
C ALA A 51 0.71 6.35 -3.64
N VAL A 52 0.48 5.04 -3.63
CA VAL A 52 0.34 4.26 -2.40
C VAL A 52 1.43 3.22 -2.33
N TRP A 53 2.22 3.23 -1.27
CA TRP A 53 3.24 2.23 -0.97
C TRP A 53 2.72 1.23 0.07
N VAL A 54 2.81 -0.05 -0.27
CA VAL A 54 2.45 -1.14 0.64
C VAL A 54 3.73 -1.85 1.05
N TRP A 55 4.15 -1.63 2.29
CA TRP A 55 5.33 -2.24 2.89
C TRP A 55 4.95 -3.53 3.60
N LEU A 56 5.47 -4.64 3.11
CA LEU A 56 5.34 -5.97 3.69
C LEU A 56 6.56 -6.22 4.56
N VAL A 57 6.39 -6.13 5.87
CA VAL A 57 7.44 -6.41 6.84
C VAL A 57 7.56 -7.91 6.99
N VAL A 58 8.66 -8.49 6.52
CA VAL A 58 8.89 -9.93 6.51
C VAL A 58 10.03 -10.34 7.44
N ASP A 59 10.01 -11.61 7.85
CA ASP A 59 11.01 -12.21 8.74
C ASP A 59 12.43 -12.21 8.13
N GLU A 60 13.42 -12.32 8.99
CA GLU A 60 14.83 -12.34 8.60
C GLU A 60 15.12 -13.59 7.74
N GLY A 61 15.75 -13.38 6.59
CA GLY A 61 16.04 -14.47 5.64
C GLY A 61 14.83 -14.89 4.79
N ALA A 62 13.65 -14.32 5.01
CA ALA A 62 12.46 -14.66 4.23
C ALA A 62 12.58 -14.26 2.74
N MET A 63 13.26 -13.15 2.44
CA MET A 63 13.47 -12.67 1.05
C MET A 63 14.34 -13.61 0.19
N GLY A 64 15.24 -14.38 0.81
CA GLY A 64 16.17 -15.25 0.09
C GLY A 64 15.61 -16.62 -0.26
N SER A 65 14.54 -17.05 0.42
CA SER A 65 14.00 -18.40 0.27
C SER A 65 13.08 -18.52 -0.97
N GLN A 66 13.38 -19.49 -1.84
CA GLN A 66 12.57 -19.77 -3.03
C GLN A 66 11.12 -20.17 -2.68
N LYS A 67 10.91 -20.83 -1.53
CA LYS A 67 9.58 -21.15 -0.99
C LYS A 67 8.77 -19.90 -0.67
N ASN A 68 9.42 -18.84 -0.21
CA ASN A 68 8.78 -17.60 0.15
C ASN A 68 8.54 -16.70 -1.07
N LYS A 69 9.34 -16.81 -2.14
CA LYS A 69 9.11 -16.09 -3.39
C LYS A 69 7.73 -16.39 -3.99
N SER A 70 7.31 -17.66 -4.00
CA SER A 70 5.96 -18.02 -4.46
C SER A 70 4.89 -17.39 -3.56
N LYS A 71 5.01 -17.53 -2.23
CA LYS A 71 4.06 -16.92 -1.29
C LYS A 71 3.98 -15.39 -1.42
N VAL A 72 5.11 -14.72 -1.62
CA VAL A 72 5.15 -13.26 -1.87
C VAL A 72 4.43 -12.90 -3.16
N LYS A 73 4.52 -13.74 -4.20
CA LYS A 73 3.76 -13.54 -5.44
C LYS A 73 2.26 -13.64 -5.18
N ASP A 74 1.79 -14.68 -4.49
CA ASP A 74 0.37 -14.82 -4.11
C ASP A 74 -0.13 -13.63 -3.27
N ILE A 75 0.70 -13.16 -2.32
CA ILE A 75 0.40 -11.97 -1.53
C ILE A 75 0.28 -10.73 -2.43
N ARG A 76 1.20 -10.55 -3.39
CA ARG A 76 1.14 -9.41 -4.32
C ARG A 76 -0.15 -9.43 -5.15
N GLU A 77 -0.52 -10.58 -5.69
CA GLU A 77 -1.75 -10.73 -6.48
C GLU A 77 -2.99 -10.41 -5.64
N SER A 78 -3.02 -10.85 -4.38
CA SER A 78 -4.10 -10.55 -3.43
C SER A 78 -4.18 -9.05 -3.08
N ILE A 79 -3.04 -8.37 -2.91
CA ILE A 79 -3.00 -6.91 -2.70
C ILE A 79 -3.55 -6.18 -3.92
N TYR A 80 -3.08 -6.52 -5.14
CA TYR A 80 -3.57 -5.89 -6.36
C TYR A 80 -5.07 -6.07 -6.53
N ARG A 81 -5.58 -7.27 -6.23
CA ARG A 81 -7.00 -7.55 -6.26
C ARG A 81 -7.77 -6.70 -5.25
N THR A 82 -7.34 -6.67 -3.99
CA THR A 82 -7.97 -5.85 -2.93
C THR A 82 -8.02 -4.37 -3.33
N PHE A 83 -6.91 -3.83 -3.85
CA PHE A 83 -6.87 -2.45 -4.34
C PHE A 83 -7.78 -2.23 -5.55
N SER A 84 -7.84 -3.17 -6.51
CA SER A 84 -8.75 -3.06 -7.65
C SER A 84 -10.23 -3.07 -7.23
N GLU A 85 -10.59 -3.80 -6.18
CA GLU A 85 -11.99 -3.91 -5.69
C GLU A 85 -12.37 -2.74 -4.77
N ARG A 86 -11.45 -2.25 -3.94
CA ARG A 86 -11.73 -1.25 -2.89
C ARG A 86 -11.28 0.17 -3.23
N ALA A 87 -10.26 0.31 -4.07
CA ALA A 87 -9.64 1.57 -4.46
C ALA A 87 -9.40 1.60 -5.98
N PRO A 88 -10.47 1.52 -6.80
CA PRO A 88 -10.33 1.50 -8.25
C PRO A 88 -9.60 2.75 -8.76
N GLY A 89 -8.60 2.54 -9.62
CA GLY A 89 -7.73 3.61 -10.12
C GLY A 89 -6.46 3.85 -9.31
N VAL A 90 -6.30 3.20 -8.15
CA VAL A 90 -5.10 3.28 -7.33
C VAL A 90 -4.19 2.08 -7.62
N PHE A 91 -2.94 2.34 -7.98
CA PHE A 91 -1.93 1.30 -8.15
C PHE A 91 -0.99 1.23 -6.94
N PRO A 92 -1.05 0.15 -6.13
CA PRO A 92 -0.17 0.00 -4.99
C PRO A 92 1.26 -0.40 -5.42
N TYR A 93 2.25 0.31 -4.90
CA TYR A 93 3.66 -0.03 -4.98
C TYR A 93 4.03 -0.97 -3.84
N ILE A 94 4.14 -2.25 -4.13
CA ILE A 94 4.42 -3.27 -3.12
C ILE A 94 5.93 -3.36 -2.88
N ARG A 95 6.35 -3.11 -1.64
CA ARG A 95 7.73 -3.20 -1.16
C ARG A 95 7.83 -4.25 -0.07
N LEU A 96 8.95 -4.96 -0.05
CA LEU A 96 9.27 -5.88 1.02
C LEU A 96 10.28 -5.18 1.92
N GLU A 97 9.98 -5.09 3.21
CA GLU A 97 10.86 -4.53 4.23
C GLU A 97 11.40 -5.69 5.07
N ASN A 98 12.73 -5.77 5.20
CA ASN A 98 13.38 -6.65 6.15
C ASN A 98 14.01 -5.78 7.25
N PRO A 99 13.52 -5.83 8.50
CA PRO A 99 13.96 -4.94 9.57
C PRO A 99 15.46 -5.11 9.93
N LYS A 100 16.10 -6.22 9.54
CA LYS A 100 17.54 -6.45 9.77
C LYS A 100 18.44 -6.16 8.56
N ALA A 101 17.89 -5.85 7.37
CA ALA A 101 18.71 -5.52 6.20
C ALA A 101 19.36 -4.13 6.27
N GLN A 102 19.01 -3.32 7.28
CA GLN A 102 19.60 -2.01 7.56
C GLN A 102 20.63 -2.03 8.71
N ALA A 103 21.00 -3.22 9.24
CA ALA A 103 21.96 -3.38 10.32
C ALA A 103 23.35 -3.77 9.81
#